data_AF-A0A1V5WFT4-F1
#
_entry.id   AF-A0A1V5WFT4-F1
#
_cell.length_a   1.000
_cell.length_b   1.000
_cell.length_c   1.000
_cell.angle_alpha   90.00
_cell.angle_beta   90.00
_cell.angle_gamma   90.00
#
_symmetry.space_group_name_H-M   'P 1'
#
loop_
_entity.id
_entity.type
_entity.pdbx_description
1 polymer ?
#
loop_
_entity_poly.entity_id
_entity_poly.type
_entity_poly.pdbx_seq_one_letter_code
_entity_poly.pdbx_strand_id
1 'polypeptide(L)'
;MKRKALRRWAGAPLIFLAIGSMFSAAGMLYGMTPPSAEELGVSAPVYVLADTQQFDLRIAPPEEFSQARLQSATITVQFLTAGQTDVQGQPCLTWPAGAQTAFNYAVSIWATQINSTVPIVIQACWADLGSNSILGYGGSYSVRDFPNAPRTSTWYAMALANALSGADRNGTSPEIFTTYNQNFSWYYGTDGNTPAWQVDFVSVVLHEIAHGLGFSGSMRVSSGQGSWGGGMGYPYSYDCYAEDDVGSSLLNTSVYPNPSAVLGSALTSGTIWFDGPYANAANDGGRVKLYAPGTWAQGSSYSHLDYATYAGTINALMVYAISDGTSIHNPGPVTMGLLYDVGWALTGDESTPTPPATPTDTPTATPTPTHTPTSTPSPTPSRTATPLPYPSVSPTPPSAYNHYIYLPLVLNHTHSSTIAALEPTMPVWQIVLTPLIAALSQELQP
;
A
#
# COMPACT_ATOMS: atom_id res chain seq x y z
N MET A 1 26.53 -87.14 -53.44
CA MET A 1 25.88 -88.12 -52.54
C MET A 1 25.80 -87.55 -51.14
N LYS A 2 24.57 -87.55 -50.58
CA LYS A 2 24.17 -87.63 -49.16
C LYS A 2 24.92 -86.74 -48.13
N ARG A 3 24.27 -85.67 -47.63
CA ARG A 3 23.26 -85.61 -46.53
C ARG A 3 23.93 -85.15 -45.23
N LYS A 4 23.55 -83.98 -44.73
CA LYS A 4 22.65 -83.82 -43.58
C LYS A 4 22.33 -82.35 -43.35
N ALA A 5 21.03 -82.06 -43.37
CA ALA A 5 20.43 -80.81 -42.95
C ALA A 5 20.17 -80.84 -41.43
N LEU A 6 20.18 -79.69 -40.75
CA LEU A 6 18.95 -79.08 -40.19
C LEU A 6 19.22 -77.72 -39.51
N ARG A 7 18.37 -76.75 -39.88
CA ARG A 7 17.68 -75.71 -39.07
C ARG A 7 18.52 -74.73 -38.24
N ARG A 8 18.57 -73.46 -38.68
CA ARG A 8 17.65 -72.32 -38.38
C ARG A 8 17.97 -71.68 -37.03
N TRP A 9 18.59 -70.49 -37.05
CA TRP A 9 18.21 -69.32 -36.25
C TRP A 9 18.63 -68.07 -37.03
N ALA A 10 17.78 -67.05 -37.00
CA ALA A 10 17.76 -65.91 -37.90
C ALA A 10 18.58 -64.73 -37.38
N GLY A 11 19.18 -63.97 -38.30
CA GLY A 11 19.25 -62.51 -38.27
C GLY A 11 20.30 -61.86 -37.38
N ALA A 12 21.42 -61.46 -37.98
CA ALA A 12 22.21 -60.31 -37.54
C ALA A 12 22.68 -59.53 -38.78
N PRO A 13 22.52 -58.20 -38.79
CA PRO A 13 23.60 -57.36 -39.29
C PRO A 13 24.01 -56.30 -38.26
N LEU A 14 25.29 -55.96 -38.31
CA LEU A 14 25.98 -54.93 -37.55
C LEU A 14 25.30 -53.56 -37.66
N ILE A 15 25.15 -52.86 -36.54
CA ILE A 15 24.96 -51.41 -36.49
C ILE A 15 25.90 -50.83 -35.42
N PHE A 16 26.54 -49.74 -35.80
CA PHE A 16 27.59 -48.98 -35.11
C PHE A 16 27.23 -48.58 -33.67
N LEU A 17 28.21 -48.74 -32.78
CA LEU A 17 28.21 -48.20 -31.41
C LEU A 17 28.64 -46.73 -31.46
N ALA A 18 27.73 -45.80 -31.19
CA ALA A 18 28.05 -44.43 -30.82
C ALA A 18 27.83 -44.27 -29.31
N ILE A 19 28.88 -43.81 -28.63
CA ILE A 19 28.95 -43.64 -27.17
C ILE A 19 28.02 -42.48 -26.78
N GLY A 20 26.87 -42.81 -26.20
CA GLY A 20 25.98 -41.88 -25.53
C GLY A 20 26.52 -41.54 -24.14
N SER A 21 26.83 -40.28 -23.93
CA SER A 21 27.18 -39.70 -22.64
C SER A 21 26.00 -39.79 -21.66
N MET A 22 26.36 -40.07 -20.42
CA MET A 22 25.52 -40.48 -19.30
C MET A 22 24.56 -39.38 -18.87
N PHE A 23 23.25 -39.62 -18.99
CA PHE A 23 22.26 -38.92 -18.18
C PHE A 23 22.25 -39.54 -16.78
N SER A 24 22.73 -38.79 -15.79
CA SER A 24 22.51 -39.14 -14.39
C SER A 24 21.07 -38.82 -14.01
N ALA A 25 20.31 -39.87 -13.70
CA ALA A 25 19.05 -39.76 -12.98
C ALA A 25 19.36 -39.51 -11.49
N ALA A 26 19.23 -38.25 -11.06
CA ALA A 26 19.10 -37.89 -9.65
C ALA A 26 18.41 -36.53 -9.56
N GLY A 27 17.21 -36.51 -8.97
CA GLY A 27 16.45 -35.30 -8.70
C GLY A 27 15.11 -35.27 -9.44
N MET A 28 14.13 -36.03 -8.96
CA MET A 28 12.74 -35.62 -9.09
C MET A 28 12.62 -34.26 -8.37
N LEU A 29 12.79 -33.19 -9.14
CA LEU A 29 12.38 -31.86 -8.72
C LEU A 29 10.87 -31.93 -8.46
N TYR A 30 10.48 -31.63 -7.22
CA TYR A 30 9.16 -31.07 -6.98
C TYR A 30 9.05 -29.83 -7.88
N GLY A 31 8.35 -29.98 -8.99
CA GLY A 31 7.91 -28.85 -9.80
C GLY A 31 6.87 -28.07 -9.02
N MET A 32 7.31 -27.31 -8.02
CA MET A 32 6.59 -26.10 -7.65
C MET A 32 6.99 -25.07 -8.69
N THR A 33 6.17 -24.93 -9.73
CA THR A 33 6.09 -23.64 -10.43
C THR A 33 5.94 -22.58 -9.34
N PRO A 34 6.77 -21.51 -9.32
CA PRO A 34 6.50 -20.41 -8.41
C PRO A 34 5.04 -19.98 -8.62
N PRO A 35 4.31 -19.60 -7.55
CA PRO A 35 2.94 -19.16 -7.72
C PRO A 35 2.94 -18.05 -8.77
N SER A 36 2.22 -18.28 -9.86
CA SER A 36 2.04 -17.25 -10.87
C SER A 36 1.28 -16.10 -10.23
N ALA A 37 1.68 -14.86 -10.51
CA ALA A 37 0.92 -13.70 -10.06
C ALA A 37 -0.54 -13.87 -10.49
N GLU A 38 -1.44 -13.76 -9.53
CA GLU A 38 -2.88 -13.73 -9.78
C GLU A 38 -3.35 -12.29 -9.63
N GLU A 39 -4.29 -11.87 -10.48
CA GLU A 39 -4.92 -10.55 -10.43
C GLU A 39 -6.38 -10.69 -10.01
N LEU A 40 -6.81 -9.79 -9.13
CA LEU A 40 -8.20 -9.59 -8.75
C LEU A 40 -8.68 -8.29 -9.41
N GLY A 41 -9.88 -8.36 -10.03
CA GLY A 41 -10.54 -7.20 -10.63
C GLY A 41 -10.81 -6.09 -9.61
N VAL A 42 -11.31 -4.95 -10.08
CA VAL A 42 -11.55 -3.78 -9.21
C VAL A 42 -12.42 -4.18 -8.02
N SER A 43 -11.95 -3.90 -6.81
CA SER A 43 -12.75 -4.09 -5.60
C SER A 43 -14.03 -3.25 -5.65
N ALA A 44 -15.01 -3.58 -4.82
CA ALA A 44 -16.18 -2.71 -4.67
C ALA A 44 -15.71 -1.28 -4.33
N PRO A 45 -16.31 -0.24 -4.93
CA PRO A 45 -15.87 1.14 -4.71
C PRO A 45 -15.97 1.51 -3.23
N VAL A 46 -14.93 2.19 -2.74
CA VAL A 46 -14.96 2.88 -1.46
C VAL A 46 -15.40 4.32 -1.72
N TYR A 47 -16.42 4.78 -1.03
CA TYR A 47 -17.03 6.09 -1.22
C TYR A 47 -16.65 7.03 -0.08
N VAL A 48 -16.18 8.23 -0.43
CA VAL A 48 -16.15 9.36 0.49
C VAL A 48 -17.44 10.18 0.37
N LEU A 49 -18.00 10.53 1.52
CA LEU A 49 -19.28 11.22 1.61
C LEU A 49 -19.10 12.72 1.88
N ALA A 50 -20.08 13.50 1.46
CA ALA A 50 -20.26 14.86 1.93
C ALA A 50 -20.77 14.81 3.36
N ASP A 51 -20.09 15.54 4.23
CA ASP A 51 -20.49 15.63 5.62
C ASP A 51 -21.59 16.67 5.82
N THR A 52 -22.45 16.41 6.80
CA THR A 52 -23.51 17.34 7.23
C THR A 52 -23.09 18.19 8.42
N GLN A 53 -21.99 17.81 9.10
CA GLN A 53 -21.35 18.65 10.11
C GLN A 53 -20.46 19.70 9.42
N GLN A 54 -20.13 20.77 10.13
CA GLN A 54 -19.20 21.79 9.64
C GLN A 54 -17.99 21.84 10.56
N PHE A 55 -16.81 21.66 9.98
CA PHE A 55 -15.54 21.97 10.61
C PHE A 55 -14.87 23.12 9.85
N ASP A 56 -14.27 24.04 10.59
CA ASP A 56 -13.28 24.99 10.03
C ASP A 56 -11.89 24.40 10.24
N LEU A 57 -11.62 23.30 9.54
CA LEU A 57 -10.32 22.60 9.60
C LEU A 57 -9.53 22.95 8.35
N ARG A 58 -8.30 23.46 8.54
CA ARG A 58 -7.37 23.78 7.46
C ARG A 58 -6.00 23.19 7.77
N ILE A 59 -5.65 22.15 7.03
CA ILE A 59 -4.36 21.46 7.16
C ILE A 59 -3.56 21.73 5.89
N ALA A 60 -2.45 22.45 6.07
CA ALA A 60 -1.49 22.74 5.01
C ALA A 60 -0.81 21.45 4.50
N PRO A 61 -0.27 21.45 3.26
CA PRO A 61 0.46 20.30 2.74
C PRO A 61 1.70 19.94 3.57
N PRO A 62 2.22 18.71 3.42
CA PRO A 62 3.44 18.26 4.11
C PRO A 62 4.62 19.21 3.89
N GLU A 63 5.50 19.31 4.88
CA GLU A 63 6.65 20.22 4.82
C GLU A 63 7.58 19.85 3.65
N GLU A 64 7.74 18.55 3.37
CA GLU A 64 8.54 18.03 2.26
C GLU A 64 8.09 18.58 0.90
N PHE A 65 6.77 18.74 0.73
CA PHE A 65 6.18 19.34 -0.45
C PHE A 65 6.53 20.84 -0.54
N SER A 66 6.47 21.56 0.57
CA SER A 66 6.82 22.98 0.63
C SER A 66 8.31 23.26 0.41
N GLN A 67 9.18 22.30 0.75
CA GLN A 67 10.64 22.40 0.61
C GLN A 67 11.16 21.94 -0.76
N ALA A 68 10.28 21.58 -1.71
CA ALA A 68 10.65 21.04 -3.01
C ALA A 68 11.63 19.84 -2.92
N ARG A 69 11.44 18.98 -1.92
CA ARG A 69 12.19 17.71 -1.83
C ARG A 69 11.89 16.88 -3.08
N LEU A 70 12.91 16.16 -3.57
CA LEU A 70 12.84 15.40 -4.82
C LEU A 70 11.61 14.47 -4.79
N GLN A 71 10.77 14.55 -5.83
CA GLN A 71 9.71 13.57 -6.05
C GLN A 71 10.33 12.17 -6.02
N SER A 72 9.80 11.32 -5.13
CA SER A 72 10.26 9.94 -4.90
C SER A 72 9.44 8.91 -5.67
N ALA A 73 8.34 9.34 -6.29
CA ALA A 73 7.57 8.56 -7.23
C ALA A 73 7.15 9.41 -8.44
N THR A 74 7.10 8.81 -9.61
CA THR A 74 6.49 9.42 -10.81
C THR A 74 5.03 9.01 -10.86
N ILE A 75 4.10 9.97 -10.75
CA ILE A 75 2.67 9.72 -10.84
C ILE A 75 2.11 10.52 -12.02
N THR A 76 1.39 9.84 -12.91
CA THR A 76 0.75 10.43 -14.09
C THR A 76 -0.75 10.23 -14.05
N VAL A 77 -1.50 11.14 -14.67
CA VAL A 77 -2.97 11.11 -14.66
C VAL A 77 -3.50 11.00 -16.08
N GLN A 78 -4.31 9.97 -16.30
CA GLN A 78 -5.17 9.82 -17.46
C GLN A 78 -6.57 10.35 -17.12
N PHE A 79 -6.85 11.60 -17.50
CA PHE A 79 -8.19 12.15 -17.43
C PHE A 79 -9.05 11.55 -18.54
N LEU A 80 -10.05 10.76 -18.17
CA LEU A 80 -11.03 10.25 -19.10
C LEU A 80 -11.85 11.42 -19.69
N THR A 81 -12.03 11.37 -20.99
CA THR A 81 -12.76 12.37 -21.78
C THR A 81 -14.26 12.05 -21.82
N ALA A 82 -15.07 13.06 -22.13
CA ALA A 82 -16.52 12.90 -22.21
C ALA A 82 -16.93 11.77 -23.17
N GLY A 83 -17.80 10.88 -22.70
CA GLY A 83 -18.29 9.72 -23.46
C GLY A 83 -17.48 8.43 -23.26
N GLN A 84 -16.32 8.49 -22.59
CA GLN A 84 -15.67 7.29 -22.05
C GLN A 84 -16.41 6.81 -20.79
N THR A 85 -16.09 5.59 -20.32
CA THR A 85 -16.62 5.05 -19.07
C THR A 85 -15.49 4.71 -18.13
N ASP A 86 -15.72 4.91 -16.82
CA ASP A 86 -14.81 4.41 -15.81
C ASP A 86 -14.89 2.87 -15.67
N VAL A 87 -14.12 2.32 -14.74
CA VAL A 87 -14.08 0.86 -14.47
C VAL A 87 -15.36 0.29 -13.87
N GLN A 88 -16.24 1.13 -13.32
CA GLN A 88 -17.57 0.75 -12.82
C GLN A 88 -18.66 0.99 -13.88
N GLY A 89 -18.30 1.40 -15.09
CA GLY A 89 -19.22 1.69 -16.18
C GLY A 89 -19.90 3.06 -16.10
N GLN A 90 -19.46 3.94 -15.18
CA GLN A 90 -19.98 5.31 -15.09
C GLN A 90 -19.51 6.15 -16.28
N PRO A 91 -20.43 6.79 -17.04
CA PRO A 91 -20.06 7.68 -18.13
C PRO A 91 -19.33 8.92 -17.61
N CYS A 92 -18.16 9.18 -18.20
CA CYS A 92 -17.39 10.38 -17.91
C CYS A 92 -17.90 11.57 -18.73
N LEU A 93 -17.75 12.74 -18.13
CA LEU A 93 -18.13 14.05 -18.63
C LEU A 93 -16.87 14.89 -18.86
N THR A 94 -17.06 16.07 -19.42
CA THR A 94 -15.96 17.02 -19.61
C THR A 94 -15.47 17.53 -18.26
N TRP A 95 -14.18 17.37 -18.01
CA TRP A 95 -13.52 17.91 -16.83
C TRP A 95 -13.50 19.43 -16.81
N PRO A 96 -13.80 20.08 -15.67
CA PRO A 96 -13.43 21.47 -15.43
C PRO A 96 -11.91 21.64 -15.40
N ALA A 97 -11.37 22.68 -16.03
CA ALA A 97 -9.93 22.96 -16.02
C ALA A 97 -9.38 23.20 -14.60
N GLY A 98 -10.17 23.84 -13.74
CA GLY A 98 -9.84 24.03 -12.33
C GLY A 98 -9.71 22.69 -11.58
N ALA A 99 -10.61 21.74 -11.84
CA ALA A 99 -10.56 20.40 -11.25
C ALA A 99 -9.28 19.66 -11.67
N GLN A 100 -8.90 19.70 -12.96
CA GLN A 100 -7.64 19.10 -13.41
C GLN A 100 -6.41 19.73 -12.74
N THR A 101 -6.42 21.04 -12.51
CA THR A 101 -5.33 21.75 -11.82
C THR A 101 -5.22 21.29 -10.37
N ALA A 102 -6.34 21.29 -9.63
CA ALA A 102 -6.41 20.82 -8.26
C ALA A 102 -6.05 19.32 -8.13
N PHE A 103 -6.46 18.49 -9.07
CA PHE A 103 -6.08 17.08 -9.10
C PHE A 103 -4.56 16.91 -9.21
N ASN A 104 -3.94 17.59 -10.17
CA ASN A 104 -2.48 17.50 -10.35
C ASN A 104 -1.72 18.04 -9.14
N TYR A 105 -2.28 19.02 -8.42
CA TYR A 105 -1.74 19.47 -7.13
C TYR A 105 -1.76 18.34 -6.08
N ALA A 106 -2.89 17.67 -5.88
CA ALA A 106 -2.99 16.50 -5.00
C ALA A 106 -1.99 15.38 -5.39
N VAL A 107 -1.82 15.11 -6.69
CA VAL A 107 -0.85 14.15 -7.21
C VAL A 107 0.58 14.55 -6.84
N SER A 108 0.93 15.82 -6.97
CA SER A 108 2.26 16.30 -6.62
C SER A 108 2.57 16.21 -5.12
N ILE A 109 1.55 16.30 -4.25
CA ILE A 109 1.69 15.97 -2.84
C ILE A 109 2.05 14.49 -2.71
N TRP A 110 1.24 13.56 -3.22
CA TRP A 110 1.51 12.12 -3.12
C TRP A 110 2.88 11.71 -3.69
N ALA A 111 3.31 12.32 -4.80
CA ALA A 111 4.62 12.07 -5.41
C ALA A 111 5.83 12.39 -4.49
N THR A 112 5.62 13.15 -3.41
CA THR A 112 6.62 13.43 -2.37
C THR A 112 6.49 12.55 -1.13
N GLN A 113 5.40 11.80 -0.98
CA GLN A 113 5.07 11.06 0.24
C GLN A 113 5.40 9.56 0.15
N ILE A 114 5.42 9.00 -1.07
CA ILE A 114 5.71 7.59 -1.33
C ILE A 114 6.94 7.43 -2.23
N ASN A 115 7.64 6.31 -2.09
CA ASN A 115 8.79 5.97 -2.93
C ASN A 115 8.45 4.83 -3.90
N SER A 116 8.67 5.06 -5.20
CA SER A 116 8.54 4.04 -6.24
C SER A 116 9.47 4.34 -7.42
N THR A 117 10.25 3.33 -7.81
CA THR A 117 11.03 3.36 -9.06
C THR A 117 10.19 3.04 -10.29
N VAL A 118 8.97 2.53 -10.10
CA VAL A 118 8.00 2.24 -11.16
C VAL A 118 6.95 3.36 -11.21
N PRO A 119 6.71 3.98 -12.38
CA PRO A 119 5.67 5.00 -12.52
C PRO A 119 4.28 4.47 -12.14
N ILE A 120 3.45 5.34 -11.55
CA ILE A 120 2.06 5.06 -11.21
C ILE A 120 1.17 5.86 -12.18
N VAL A 121 0.17 5.21 -12.75
CA VAL A 121 -0.84 5.78 -13.63
C VAL A 121 -2.19 5.78 -12.92
N ILE A 122 -2.79 6.96 -12.81
CA ILE A 122 -4.13 7.15 -12.25
C ILE A 122 -5.10 7.40 -13.40
N GLN A 123 -6.18 6.64 -13.49
CA GLN A 123 -7.31 6.95 -14.35
C GLN A 123 -8.37 7.72 -13.57
N ALA A 124 -8.72 8.91 -14.05
CA ALA A 124 -9.65 9.79 -13.37
C ALA A 124 -10.88 10.08 -14.25
N CYS A 125 -12.07 9.90 -13.68
CA CYS A 125 -13.36 10.22 -14.31
C CYS A 125 -14.08 11.37 -13.59
N TRP A 126 -14.61 12.32 -14.36
CA TRP A 126 -15.56 13.32 -13.87
C TRP A 126 -16.95 12.88 -14.27
N ALA A 127 -17.87 12.66 -13.34
CA ALA A 127 -19.14 12.00 -13.65
C ALA A 127 -20.32 12.61 -12.88
N ASP A 128 -21.52 12.34 -13.36
CA ASP A 128 -22.74 12.48 -12.56
C ASP A 128 -23.00 11.17 -11.83
N LEU A 129 -22.84 11.15 -10.51
CA LEU A 129 -23.09 9.93 -9.72
C LEU A 129 -24.55 9.79 -9.28
N GLY A 130 -25.44 10.71 -9.70
CA GLY A 130 -26.86 10.70 -9.31
C GLY A 130 -27.10 10.87 -7.80
N SER A 131 -26.08 11.32 -7.07
CA SER A 131 -26.07 11.45 -5.61
C SER A 131 -25.72 12.87 -5.20
N ASN A 132 -26.30 13.33 -4.09
CA ASN A 132 -25.96 14.59 -3.43
C ASN A 132 -25.17 14.36 -2.12
N SER A 133 -24.75 13.12 -1.85
CA SER A 133 -23.98 12.76 -0.67
C SER A 133 -22.67 12.04 -0.97
N ILE A 134 -22.47 11.51 -2.18
CA ILE A 134 -21.22 10.83 -2.57
C ILE A 134 -20.35 11.82 -3.34
N LEU A 135 -19.23 12.21 -2.76
CA LEU A 135 -18.27 13.13 -3.35
C LEU A 135 -17.45 12.45 -4.46
N GLY A 136 -17.08 11.20 -4.24
CA GLY A 136 -16.33 10.38 -5.16
C GLY A 136 -16.17 8.95 -4.68
N TYR A 137 -15.41 8.18 -5.46
CA TYR A 137 -14.90 6.89 -5.06
C TYR A 137 -13.59 6.57 -5.76
N GLY A 138 -12.84 5.66 -5.17
CA GLY A 138 -11.51 5.29 -5.60
C GLY A 138 -11.15 3.85 -5.25
N GLY A 139 -10.06 3.39 -5.84
CA GLY A 139 -9.52 2.05 -5.59
C GLY A 139 -8.44 1.65 -6.56
N SER A 140 -8.12 0.36 -6.55
CA SER A 140 -7.08 -0.24 -7.37
C SER A 140 -7.46 -1.66 -7.78
N TYR A 141 -6.81 -2.18 -8.82
CA TYR A 141 -6.69 -3.63 -8.97
C TYR A 141 -5.81 -4.20 -7.86
N SER A 142 -5.86 -5.51 -7.66
CA SER A 142 -4.97 -6.16 -6.69
C SER A 142 -4.27 -7.36 -7.30
N VAL A 143 -3.02 -7.56 -6.89
CA VAL A 143 -2.20 -8.69 -7.33
C VAL A 143 -1.58 -9.36 -6.10
N ARG A 144 -1.42 -10.67 -6.16
CA ARG A 144 -0.76 -11.46 -5.10
C ARG A 144 0.36 -12.33 -5.65
N ASP A 145 1.18 -12.82 -4.73
CA ASP A 145 2.20 -13.84 -5.00
C ASP A 145 3.19 -13.47 -6.14
N PHE A 146 3.53 -12.18 -6.22
CA PHE A 146 4.53 -11.65 -7.12
C PHE A 146 5.95 -11.71 -6.52
N PRO A 147 7.03 -11.63 -7.35
CA PRO A 147 8.39 -11.51 -6.86
C PRO A 147 8.56 -10.33 -5.89
N ASN A 148 9.17 -10.59 -4.74
CA ASN A 148 9.35 -9.65 -3.62
C ASN A 148 8.06 -9.25 -2.89
N ALA A 149 6.95 -9.97 -3.08
CA ALA A 149 5.78 -9.81 -2.22
C ALA A 149 6.17 -10.05 -0.74
N PRO A 150 5.96 -9.07 0.16
CA PRO A 150 6.40 -9.18 1.56
C PRO A 150 5.72 -10.32 2.34
N ARG A 151 4.49 -10.66 1.95
CA ARG A 151 3.70 -11.78 2.48
C ARG A 151 3.16 -12.60 1.31
N THR A 152 3.31 -13.91 1.41
CA THR A 152 2.69 -14.86 0.47
C THR A 152 1.17 -14.90 0.67
N SER A 153 0.42 -15.31 -0.35
CA SER A 153 -1.02 -15.52 -0.29
C SER A 153 -1.78 -14.28 0.20
N THR A 154 -1.29 -13.10 -0.17
CA THR A 154 -1.79 -11.79 0.27
C THR A 154 -1.94 -10.86 -0.92
N TRP A 155 -3.08 -10.18 -1.03
CA TRP A 155 -3.36 -9.20 -2.08
C TRP A 155 -2.75 -7.83 -1.74
N TYR A 156 -2.14 -7.20 -2.73
CA TYR A 156 -1.61 -5.84 -2.66
C TYR A 156 -2.23 -4.98 -3.76
N ALA A 157 -2.47 -3.71 -3.47
CA ALA A 157 -2.84 -2.73 -4.49
C ALA A 157 -1.79 -2.72 -5.61
N MET A 158 -2.23 -2.57 -6.87
CA MET A 158 -1.35 -2.76 -8.02
C MET A 158 -0.13 -1.82 -8.01
N ALA A 159 -0.33 -0.54 -7.65
CA ALA A 159 0.76 0.42 -7.52
C ALA A 159 1.81 -0.01 -6.49
N LEU A 160 1.36 -0.55 -5.35
CA LEU A 160 2.24 -1.06 -4.29
C LEU A 160 2.99 -2.32 -4.76
N ALA A 161 2.32 -3.23 -5.45
CA ALA A 161 2.95 -4.42 -5.99
C ALA A 161 4.01 -4.10 -7.06
N ASN A 162 3.74 -3.11 -7.92
CA ASN A 162 4.71 -2.60 -8.89
C ASN A 162 5.93 -2.03 -8.18
N ALA A 163 5.73 -1.18 -7.18
CA ALA A 163 6.81 -0.59 -6.37
C ALA A 163 7.67 -1.66 -5.67
N LEU A 164 7.03 -2.64 -5.02
CA LEU A 164 7.71 -3.73 -4.29
C LEU A 164 8.47 -4.67 -5.22
N SER A 165 7.91 -4.98 -6.39
CA SER A 165 8.56 -5.87 -7.37
C SER A 165 9.63 -5.17 -8.21
N GLY A 166 9.64 -3.83 -8.24
CA GLY A 166 10.52 -3.02 -9.07
C GLY A 166 10.23 -3.12 -10.57
N ALA A 167 9.04 -3.62 -10.94
CA ALA A 167 8.61 -3.78 -12.32
C ALA A 167 7.11 -3.51 -12.47
N ASP A 168 6.71 -2.96 -13.62
CA ASP A 168 5.31 -2.85 -14.03
C ASP A 168 4.75 -4.26 -14.32
N ARG A 169 3.65 -4.61 -13.65
CA ARG A 169 3.03 -5.94 -13.71
C ARG A 169 1.72 -5.98 -14.50
N ASN A 170 1.10 -4.82 -14.73
CA ASN A 170 -0.22 -4.66 -15.34
C ASN A 170 -0.16 -3.94 -16.70
N GLY A 171 1.05 -3.62 -17.17
CA GLY A 171 1.34 -3.10 -18.50
C GLY A 171 0.74 -1.72 -18.70
N THR A 172 -0.07 -1.54 -19.76
CA THR A 172 -0.68 -0.23 -20.03
C THR A 172 -1.92 0.05 -19.19
N SER A 173 -2.36 -0.88 -18.35
CA SER A 173 -3.55 -0.68 -17.51
C SER A 173 -3.20 0.27 -16.37
N PRO A 174 -4.04 1.26 -16.01
CA PRO A 174 -3.78 2.12 -14.86
C PRO A 174 -3.76 1.34 -13.54
N GLU A 175 -2.98 1.80 -12.55
CA GLU A 175 -2.94 1.16 -11.23
C GLU A 175 -4.06 1.65 -10.31
N ILE A 176 -4.45 2.93 -10.44
CA ILE A 176 -5.42 3.59 -9.57
C ILE A 176 -6.59 4.11 -10.40
N PHE A 177 -7.80 3.94 -9.89
CA PHE A 177 -9.03 4.42 -10.52
C PHE A 177 -9.76 5.33 -9.56
N THR A 178 -10.18 6.50 -10.03
CA THR A 178 -10.94 7.46 -9.24
C THR A 178 -12.04 8.10 -10.07
N THR A 179 -13.18 8.36 -9.43
CA THR A 179 -14.33 9.01 -10.06
C THR A 179 -14.93 10.03 -9.10
N TYR A 180 -15.21 11.23 -9.60
CA TYR A 180 -15.69 12.36 -8.79
C TYR A 180 -17.02 12.88 -9.31
N ASN A 181 -17.88 13.27 -8.36
CA ASN A 181 -19.24 13.69 -8.64
C ASN A 181 -19.29 15.18 -9.02
N GLN A 182 -19.80 15.49 -10.20
CA GLN A 182 -19.93 16.87 -10.67
C GLN A 182 -20.94 17.71 -9.88
N ASN A 183 -21.85 17.07 -9.13
CA ASN A 183 -23.04 17.72 -8.56
C ASN A 183 -22.77 18.56 -7.30
N PHE A 184 -21.50 18.72 -6.89
CA PHE A 184 -21.13 19.50 -5.71
C PHE A 184 -20.61 20.89 -6.07
N SER A 185 -20.75 21.79 -5.11
CA SER A 185 -20.12 23.11 -5.11
C SER A 185 -18.64 22.94 -4.77
N TRP A 186 -17.81 22.74 -5.79
CA TRP A 186 -16.39 22.46 -5.61
C TRP A 186 -15.54 23.73 -5.44
N TYR A 187 -14.59 23.66 -4.52
CA TYR A 187 -13.45 24.56 -4.43
C TYR A 187 -12.22 23.91 -5.07
N TYR A 188 -11.68 24.57 -6.10
CA TYR A 188 -10.51 24.09 -6.86
C TYR A 188 -9.21 24.81 -6.52
N GLY A 189 -9.21 25.68 -5.51
CA GLY A 189 -8.00 26.36 -5.07
C GLY A 189 -7.04 25.38 -4.38
N THR A 190 -5.75 25.68 -4.47
CA THR A 190 -4.67 24.86 -3.88
C THR A 190 -3.99 25.54 -2.69
N ASP A 191 -4.61 26.61 -2.16
CA ASP A 191 -4.10 27.42 -1.06
C ASP A 191 -4.76 27.06 0.29
N GLY A 192 -5.68 26.09 0.28
CA GLY A 192 -6.46 25.66 1.44
C GLY A 192 -7.52 26.66 1.90
N ASN A 193 -7.83 27.71 1.12
CA ASN A 193 -8.79 28.76 1.48
C ASN A 193 -10.23 28.45 1.11
N THR A 194 -10.65 27.20 1.37
CA THR A 194 -11.98 26.69 1.04
C THR A 194 -13.08 27.52 1.71
N PRO A 195 -14.03 28.08 0.93
CA PRO A 195 -15.19 28.76 1.49
C PRO A 195 -16.13 27.78 2.20
N ALA A 196 -16.85 28.25 3.23
CA ALA A 196 -17.72 27.43 4.08
C ALA A 196 -18.92 26.74 3.39
N TRP A 197 -19.13 26.97 2.09
CA TRP A 197 -20.21 26.40 1.27
C TRP A 197 -19.66 25.63 0.05
N GLN A 198 -18.37 25.29 0.08
CA GLN A 198 -17.73 24.51 -0.95
C GLN A 198 -16.96 23.35 -0.34
N VAL A 199 -16.91 22.25 -1.09
CA VAL A 199 -16.08 21.10 -0.77
C VAL A 199 -14.70 21.30 -1.40
N ASP A 200 -13.63 21.13 -0.62
CA ASP A 200 -12.27 21.19 -1.14
C ASP A 200 -11.95 19.99 -2.03
N PHE A 201 -11.77 20.23 -3.33
CA PHE A 201 -11.56 19.14 -4.28
C PHE A 201 -10.21 18.44 -4.08
N VAL A 202 -9.17 19.17 -3.66
CA VAL A 202 -7.85 18.58 -3.39
C VAL A 202 -7.92 17.52 -2.29
N SER A 203 -8.65 17.79 -1.21
CA SER A 203 -8.84 16.87 -0.08
C SER A 203 -9.51 15.57 -0.54
N VAL A 204 -10.56 15.69 -1.37
CA VAL A 204 -11.25 14.52 -1.93
C VAL A 204 -10.32 13.73 -2.86
N VAL A 205 -9.53 14.39 -3.71
CA VAL A 205 -8.57 13.70 -4.59
C VAL A 205 -7.49 12.98 -3.78
N LEU A 206 -6.93 13.63 -2.75
CA LEU A 206 -5.94 13.01 -1.87
C LEU A 206 -6.49 11.75 -1.20
N HIS A 207 -7.74 11.83 -0.72
CA HIS A 207 -8.46 10.73 -0.08
C HIS A 207 -8.61 9.52 -1.02
N GLU A 208 -9.14 9.75 -2.23
CA GLU A 208 -9.39 8.65 -3.17
C GLU A 208 -8.08 8.01 -3.70
N ILE A 209 -7.01 8.80 -3.83
CA ILE A 209 -5.68 8.26 -4.16
C ILE A 209 -5.17 7.35 -3.02
N ALA A 210 -5.37 7.71 -1.74
CA ALA A 210 -4.97 6.85 -0.62
C ALA A 210 -5.64 5.47 -0.67
N HIS A 211 -6.92 5.38 -1.05
CA HIS A 211 -7.56 4.08 -1.31
C HIS A 211 -6.87 3.30 -2.42
N GLY A 212 -6.53 3.97 -3.53
CA GLY A 212 -5.75 3.38 -4.63
C GLY A 212 -4.35 2.91 -4.24
N LEU A 213 -3.74 3.54 -3.24
CA LEU A 213 -2.44 3.16 -2.69
C LEU A 213 -2.54 2.00 -1.68
N GLY A 214 -3.74 1.52 -1.35
CA GLY A 214 -3.93 0.37 -0.45
C GLY A 214 -4.45 0.72 0.94
N PHE A 215 -4.96 1.94 1.16
CA PHE A 215 -5.78 2.26 2.32
C PHE A 215 -7.19 1.65 2.16
N SER A 216 -7.29 0.33 2.06
CA SER A 216 -8.58 -0.38 2.09
C SER A 216 -8.31 -1.88 2.20
N GLY A 217 -9.22 -2.58 2.86
CA GLY A 217 -9.19 -4.04 2.93
C GLY A 217 -10.39 -4.67 2.23
N SER A 218 -10.56 -5.97 2.43
CA SER A 218 -11.55 -6.78 1.73
C SER A 218 -12.74 -7.21 2.58
N MET A 219 -12.74 -6.85 3.86
CA MET A 219 -13.80 -7.22 4.78
C MET A 219 -15.12 -6.58 4.38
N ARG A 220 -16.18 -7.37 4.41
CA ARG A 220 -17.54 -6.94 4.06
C ARG A 220 -18.58 -7.65 4.90
N VAL A 221 -19.72 -6.99 5.13
CA VAL A 221 -20.90 -7.61 5.72
C VAL A 221 -22.04 -7.62 4.71
N SER A 222 -22.63 -8.79 4.50
CA SER A 222 -23.84 -8.94 3.69
C SER A 222 -24.79 -9.92 4.35
N SER A 223 -26.06 -9.53 4.50
CA SER A 223 -27.09 -10.34 5.14
C SER A 223 -26.68 -10.87 6.53
N GLY A 224 -26.00 -10.02 7.32
CA GLY A 224 -25.49 -10.35 8.65
C GLY A 224 -24.25 -11.25 8.69
N GLN A 225 -23.73 -11.69 7.53
CA GLN A 225 -22.50 -12.47 7.44
C GLN A 225 -21.32 -11.57 7.07
N GLY A 226 -20.29 -11.58 7.91
CA GLY A 226 -18.99 -11.01 7.62
C GLY A 226 -18.16 -11.95 6.76
N SER A 227 -17.37 -11.41 5.85
CA SER A 227 -16.46 -12.18 5.00
C SER A 227 -15.27 -11.33 4.57
N TRP A 228 -14.18 -11.98 4.17
CA TRP A 228 -12.99 -11.33 3.61
C TRP A 228 -12.38 -12.14 2.45
N GLY A 229 -11.44 -11.51 1.75
CA GLY A 229 -10.63 -12.09 0.67
C GLY A 229 -11.35 -12.23 -0.65
N GLY A 230 -12.39 -11.43 -0.89
CA GLY A 230 -13.14 -11.43 -2.16
C GLY A 230 -13.87 -12.74 -2.48
N GLY A 231 -13.93 -13.70 -1.54
CA GLY A 231 -14.39 -15.07 -1.80
C GLY A 231 -13.30 -16.01 -2.34
N MET A 232 -12.07 -15.54 -2.49
CA MET A 232 -10.90 -16.34 -2.88
C MET A 232 -10.12 -16.90 -1.67
N GLY A 233 -10.43 -16.42 -0.45
CA GLY A 233 -9.83 -16.94 0.79
C GLY A 233 -8.43 -16.42 1.09
N TYR A 234 -8.03 -15.31 0.48
CA TYR A 234 -6.73 -14.66 0.72
C TYR A 234 -6.92 -13.22 1.20
N PRO A 235 -6.25 -12.81 2.29
CA PRO A 235 -6.39 -11.46 2.83
C PRO A 235 -5.72 -10.42 1.93
N TYR A 236 -6.15 -9.17 2.06
CA TYR A 236 -5.38 -8.02 1.60
C TYR A 236 -4.30 -7.68 2.63
N SER A 237 -3.24 -6.98 2.20
CA SER A 237 -2.19 -6.52 3.14
C SER A 237 -2.79 -5.69 4.28
N TYR A 238 -3.78 -4.86 3.99
CA TYR A 238 -4.58 -4.11 4.97
C TYR A 238 -5.28 -5.03 5.99
N ASP A 239 -5.89 -6.14 5.52
CA ASP A 239 -6.65 -7.06 6.36
C ASP A 239 -5.79 -7.71 7.45
N CYS A 240 -4.48 -7.80 7.20
CA CYS A 240 -3.54 -8.46 8.09
C CYS A 240 -3.33 -7.75 9.44
N TYR A 241 -3.80 -6.51 9.56
CA TYR A 241 -3.65 -5.68 10.76
C TYR A 241 -4.99 -5.42 11.47
N ALA A 242 -6.08 -6.02 10.99
CA ALA A 242 -7.39 -5.77 11.55
C ALA A 242 -7.71 -6.65 12.75
N GLU A 243 -8.09 -5.99 13.84
CA GLU A 243 -8.36 -6.62 15.14
C GLU A 243 -9.69 -6.14 15.76
N ASP A 244 -10.21 -6.97 16.67
CA ASP A 244 -11.29 -6.60 17.59
C ASP A 244 -10.78 -5.82 18.83
N ASP A 245 -11.68 -5.60 19.79
CA ASP A 245 -11.43 -4.81 21.00
C ASP A 245 -10.42 -5.45 21.95
N VAL A 246 -10.33 -6.77 21.95
CA VAL A 246 -9.42 -7.53 22.82
C VAL A 246 -8.09 -7.88 22.13
N GLY A 247 -7.92 -7.51 20.85
CA GLY A 247 -6.69 -7.76 20.09
C GLY A 247 -6.66 -9.11 19.38
N SER A 248 -7.82 -9.71 19.10
CA SER A 248 -7.88 -10.88 18.23
C SER A 248 -7.92 -10.44 16.77
N SER A 249 -7.01 -10.99 15.96
CA SER A 249 -7.05 -10.79 14.51
C SER A 249 -8.38 -11.27 13.92
N LEU A 250 -9.01 -10.43 13.09
CA LEU A 250 -10.23 -10.76 12.36
C LEU A 250 -10.00 -11.81 11.25
N LEU A 251 -8.74 -12.13 10.94
CA LEU A 251 -8.36 -13.23 10.05
C LEU A 251 -8.26 -14.59 10.76
N ASN A 252 -8.33 -14.63 12.09
CA ASN A 252 -8.29 -15.88 12.85
C ASN A 252 -9.58 -16.67 12.61
N THR A 253 -9.57 -17.61 11.66
CA THR A 253 -10.76 -18.38 11.27
C THR A 253 -11.28 -19.34 12.34
N SER A 254 -10.49 -19.62 13.38
CA SER A 254 -10.96 -20.37 14.55
C SER A 254 -11.88 -19.54 15.45
N VAL A 255 -11.70 -18.21 15.47
CA VAL A 255 -12.56 -17.26 16.19
C VAL A 255 -13.64 -16.70 15.27
N TYR A 256 -13.25 -16.33 14.05
CA TYR A 256 -14.05 -15.67 13.03
C TYR A 256 -14.06 -16.50 11.74
N PRO A 257 -14.88 -17.56 11.65
CA PRO A 257 -15.00 -18.31 10.40
C PRO A 257 -15.37 -17.39 9.23
N ASN A 258 -14.86 -17.69 8.03
CA ASN A 258 -15.04 -16.84 6.84
C ASN A 258 -15.81 -17.61 5.75
N PRO A 259 -17.06 -17.23 5.41
CA PRO A 259 -17.90 -16.20 6.03
C PRO A 259 -18.52 -16.65 7.36
N SER A 260 -18.93 -15.70 8.22
CA SER A 260 -19.75 -16.02 9.41
C SER A 260 -20.53 -14.84 9.99
N ALA A 261 -21.57 -15.14 10.75
CA ALA A 261 -22.30 -14.14 11.54
C ALA A 261 -21.47 -13.55 12.70
N VAL A 262 -20.50 -14.32 13.23
CA VAL A 262 -19.60 -13.85 14.29
C VAL A 262 -18.68 -12.75 13.76
N LEU A 263 -18.05 -12.98 12.60
CA LEU A 263 -17.29 -11.93 11.90
C LEU A 263 -18.19 -10.75 11.52
N GLY A 264 -19.41 -11.01 11.07
CA GLY A 264 -20.39 -9.95 10.76
C GLY A 264 -20.68 -9.05 11.96
N SER A 265 -20.86 -9.64 13.14
CA SER A 265 -21.12 -8.90 14.38
C SER A 265 -19.91 -8.09 14.82
N ALA A 266 -18.69 -8.63 14.69
CA ALA A 266 -17.46 -7.90 14.98
C ALA A 266 -17.30 -6.68 14.06
N LEU A 267 -17.53 -6.85 12.75
CA LEU A 267 -17.41 -5.77 11.75
C LEU A 267 -18.47 -4.67 11.89
N THR A 268 -19.52 -4.88 12.70
CA THR A 268 -20.55 -3.87 13.01
C THR A 268 -20.62 -3.56 14.50
N SER A 269 -19.49 -3.66 15.21
CA SER A 269 -19.44 -3.51 16.68
C SER A 269 -19.20 -2.07 17.16
N GLY A 270 -18.69 -1.19 16.29
CA GLY A 270 -18.12 0.11 16.67
C GLY A 270 -16.69 0.02 17.20
N THR A 271 -16.12 -1.18 17.21
CA THR A 271 -14.88 -1.53 17.91
C THR A 271 -14.04 -2.42 17.00
N ILE A 272 -13.54 -1.85 15.91
CA ILE A 272 -12.52 -2.47 15.06
C ILE A 272 -11.31 -1.54 15.01
N TRP A 273 -10.12 -2.14 15.03
CA TRP A 273 -8.85 -1.43 15.02
C TRP A 273 -7.91 -1.96 13.94
N PHE A 274 -7.03 -1.07 13.49
CA PHE A 274 -5.83 -1.39 12.73
C PHE A 274 -4.64 -1.37 13.70
N ASP A 275 -3.96 -2.50 13.86
CA ASP A 275 -2.82 -2.72 14.74
C ASP A 275 -1.51 -2.89 13.96
N GLY A 276 -1.09 -1.82 13.28
CA GLY A 276 0.20 -1.77 12.60
C GLY A 276 1.22 -1.00 13.44
N PRO A 277 2.45 -1.50 13.64
CA PRO A 277 3.43 -0.84 14.52
C PRO A 277 3.72 0.61 14.14
N TYR A 278 3.71 0.96 12.85
CA TYR A 278 4.01 2.33 12.41
C TYR A 278 2.80 3.25 12.53
N ALA A 279 1.61 2.77 12.17
CA ALA A 279 0.35 3.47 12.41
C ALA A 279 0.12 3.71 13.91
N ASN A 280 0.45 2.73 14.76
CA ASN A 280 0.38 2.87 16.21
C ASN A 280 1.36 3.91 16.73
N ALA A 281 2.61 3.89 16.27
CA ALA A 281 3.61 4.89 16.67
C ALA A 281 3.15 6.31 16.30
N ALA A 282 2.49 6.47 15.14
CA ALA A 282 1.87 7.71 14.70
C ALA A 282 0.59 8.09 15.46
N ASN A 283 0.03 7.17 16.25
CA ASN A 283 -1.19 7.32 17.03
C ASN A 283 -0.89 7.19 18.55
N ASP A 284 0.21 7.82 18.99
CA ASP A 284 0.66 7.84 20.38
C ASP A 284 0.88 6.46 21.02
N GLY A 285 1.26 5.48 20.20
CA GLY A 285 1.48 4.08 20.57
C GLY A 285 0.20 3.24 20.65
N GLY A 286 -0.98 3.83 20.45
CA GLY A 286 -2.26 3.14 20.50
C GLY A 286 -2.71 2.61 19.13
N ARG A 287 -3.48 1.52 19.13
CA ARG A 287 -4.13 1.00 17.92
C ARG A 287 -5.02 2.04 17.25
N VAL A 288 -5.01 2.06 15.92
CA VAL A 288 -5.77 3.03 15.12
C VAL A 288 -7.22 2.57 15.00
N LYS A 289 -8.17 3.38 15.45
CA LYS A 289 -9.59 2.99 15.41
C LYS A 289 -10.17 3.17 14.01
N LEU A 290 -10.85 2.14 13.50
CA LEU A 290 -11.50 2.16 12.20
C LEU A 290 -12.99 2.46 12.30
N TYR A 291 -13.55 3.06 11.26
CA TYR A 291 -14.98 3.30 11.13
C TYR A 291 -15.73 1.98 10.89
N ALA A 292 -16.29 1.41 11.95
CA ALA A 292 -17.07 0.16 11.91
C ALA A 292 -18.42 0.35 12.62
N PRO A 293 -19.33 1.21 12.10
CA PRO A 293 -20.59 1.55 12.75
C PRO A 293 -21.48 0.32 13.03
N GLY A 294 -22.47 0.49 13.92
CA GLY A 294 -23.47 -0.54 14.25
C GLY A 294 -24.33 -1.03 13.08
N THR A 295 -24.25 -0.37 11.93
CA THR A 295 -24.86 -0.79 10.66
C THR A 295 -23.82 -0.67 9.57
N TRP A 296 -23.53 -1.78 8.87
CA TRP A 296 -22.56 -1.80 7.80
C TRP A 296 -22.90 -0.78 6.70
N ALA A 297 -22.02 0.19 6.50
CA ALA A 297 -22.09 1.15 5.42
C ALA A 297 -21.27 0.64 4.24
N GLN A 298 -21.95 0.10 3.23
CA GLN A 298 -21.29 -0.49 2.06
C GLN A 298 -20.37 0.53 1.37
N GLY A 299 -19.13 0.14 1.13
CA GLY A 299 -18.11 1.02 0.55
C GLY A 299 -17.60 2.10 1.51
N SER A 300 -17.78 1.93 2.82
CA SER A 300 -17.26 2.91 3.79
C SER A 300 -16.80 2.27 5.09
N SER A 301 -17.60 1.38 5.68
CA SER A 301 -17.19 0.64 6.88
C SER A 301 -15.88 -0.10 6.64
N TYR A 302 -15.02 -0.12 7.65
CA TYR A 302 -13.70 -0.74 7.68
C TYR A 302 -12.62 -0.07 6.81
N SER A 303 -12.99 0.63 5.74
CA SER A 303 -12.04 1.31 4.85
C SER A 303 -11.70 2.74 5.25
N HIS A 304 -12.21 3.24 6.37
CA HIS A 304 -11.99 4.60 6.85
C HIS A 304 -11.55 4.63 8.31
N LEU A 305 -10.87 5.71 8.70
CA LEU A 305 -10.60 6.05 10.10
C LEU A 305 -11.90 6.38 10.84
N ASP A 306 -11.95 6.06 12.13
CA ASP A 306 -13.10 6.40 12.98
C ASP A 306 -13.33 7.92 13.01
N TYR A 307 -14.48 8.33 12.47
CA TYR A 307 -14.80 9.74 12.28
C TYR A 307 -14.80 10.54 13.59
N ALA A 308 -15.39 10.00 14.66
CA ALA A 308 -15.47 10.69 15.96
C ALA A 308 -14.09 10.89 16.60
N THR A 309 -13.13 10.02 16.27
CA THR A 309 -11.76 10.08 16.75
C THR A 309 -10.92 11.10 15.95
N TYR A 310 -11.10 11.15 14.62
CA TYR A 310 -10.11 11.78 13.74
C TYR A 310 -10.59 13.02 12.96
N ALA A 311 -11.88 13.24 12.73
CA ALA A 311 -12.39 14.25 11.78
C ALA A 311 -11.95 15.71 12.07
N GLY A 312 -11.62 16.04 13.32
CA GLY A 312 -11.13 17.36 13.74
C GLY A 312 -9.62 17.44 13.98
N THR A 313 -8.85 16.46 13.50
CA THR A 313 -7.42 16.31 13.81
C THR A 313 -6.55 16.39 12.55
N ILE A 314 -5.22 16.40 12.72
CA ILE A 314 -4.28 16.31 11.60
C ILE A 314 -4.39 15.00 10.80
N ASN A 315 -5.07 13.99 11.34
CA ASN A 315 -5.29 12.68 10.72
C ASN A 315 -6.69 12.56 10.08
N ALA A 316 -7.35 13.68 9.81
CA ALA A 316 -8.73 13.69 9.32
C ALA A 316 -8.87 13.21 7.87
N LEU A 317 -7.80 13.14 7.06
CA LEU A 317 -7.94 12.90 5.61
C LEU A 317 -8.78 11.65 5.32
N MET A 318 -8.52 10.54 6.00
CA MET A 318 -9.13 9.24 5.72
C MET A 318 -10.38 8.92 6.55
N VAL A 319 -11.08 9.92 7.10
CA VAL A 319 -12.44 9.69 7.64
C VAL A 319 -13.46 9.56 6.52
N TYR A 320 -14.59 8.90 6.79
CA TYR A 320 -15.56 8.57 5.72
C TYR A 320 -16.31 9.75 5.09
N ALA A 321 -16.25 10.94 5.70
CA ALA A 321 -16.97 12.12 5.23
C ALA A 321 -16.15 13.40 5.41
N ILE A 322 -16.22 14.29 4.43
CA ILE A 322 -15.53 15.58 4.40
C ILE A 322 -16.55 16.72 4.39
N SER A 323 -16.38 17.68 5.29
CA SER A 323 -17.26 18.85 5.44
C SER A 323 -16.95 19.96 4.46
N ASP A 324 -17.98 20.74 4.10
CA ASP A 324 -17.80 22.04 3.44
C ASP A 324 -16.89 22.96 4.27
N GLY A 325 -16.09 23.78 3.59
CA GLY A 325 -15.17 24.72 4.24
C GLY A 325 -13.89 24.10 4.82
N THR A 326 -13.81 22.77 4.91
CA THR A 326 -12.61 22.06 5.35
C THR A 326 -11.63 21.88 4.19
N SER A 327 -10.33 22.07 4.47
CA SER A 327 -9.23 21.74 3.58
C SER A 327 -8.19 20.87 4.30
N ILE A 328 -7.89 19.71 3.74
CA ILE A 328 -6.94 18.73 4.29
C ILE A 328 -5.95 18.36 3.21
N HIS A 329 -4.90 19.17 3.06
CA HIS A 329 -3.90 18.99 2.00
C HIS A 329 -2.71 18.11 2.45
N ASN A 330 -2.85 17.40 3.57
CA ASN A 330 -1.85 16.48 4.11
C ASN A 330 -2.51 15.15 4.50
N PRO A 331 -1.95 14.00 4.09
CA PRO A 331 -2.45 12.69 4.50
C PRO A 331 -2.49 12.44 6.01
N GLY A 332 -1.59 13.09 6.75
CA GLY A 332 -1.47 12.94 8.19
C GLY A 332 -0.63 11.72 8.60
N PRO A 333 0.02 11.77 9.76
CA PRO A 333 0.96 10.75 10.19
C PRO A 333 0.33 9.35 10.35
N VAL A 334 -0.94 9.24 10.78
CA VAL A 334 -1.62 7.94 10.92
C VAL A 334 -1.83 7.27 9.57
N THR A 335 -2.29 8.02 8.57
CA THR A 335 -2.46 7.51 7.20
C THR A 335 -1.14 7.05 6.62
N MET A 336 -0.07 7.83 6.84
CA MET A 336 1.28 7.49 6.36
C MET A 336 1.84 6.25 7.06
N GLY A 337 1.68 6.15 8.39
CA GLY A 337 2.08 4.97 9.16
C GLY A 337 1.34 3.71 8.69
N LEU A 338 0.04 3.82 8.42
CA LEU A 338 -0.75 2.71 7.87
C LEU A 338 -0.24 2.28 6.49
N LEU A 339 0.03 3.23 5.60
CA LEU A 339 0.58 2.92 4.27
C LEU A 339 1.96 2.23 4.36
N TYR A 340 2.77 2.62 5.35
CA TYR A 340 4.04 1.96 5.63
C TYR A 340 3.86 0.53 6.15
N ASP A 341 2.90 0.30 7.06
CA ASP A 341 2.56 -1.03 7.57
C ASP A 341 2.09 -1.98 6.45
N VAL A 342 1.26 -1.50 5.51
CA VAL A 342 0.80 -2.34 4.39
C VAL A 342 1.88 -2.62 3.34
N GLY A 343 2.99 -1.87 3.35
CA GLY A 343 4.23 -2.21 2.65
C GLY A 343 4.87 -1.11 1.80
N TRP A 344 4.33 0.12 1.76
CA TRP A 344 5.01 1.21 1.05
C TRP A 344 6.36 1.53 1.68
N ALA A 345 7.32 2.02 0.91
CA ALA A 345 8.46 2.75 1.47
C ALA A 345 8.13 4.25 1.48
N LEU A 346 8.30 4.92 2.63
CA LEU A 346 8.05 6.36 2.74
C LEU A 346 9.31 7.17 2.41
N THR A 347 9.11 8.40 1.94
CA THR A 347 10.21 9.30 1.59
C THR A 347 11.09 9.61 2.80
N GLY A 348 12.38 9.28 2.72
CA GLY A 348 13.34 9.49 3.80
C GLY A 348 13.76 8.22 4.54
N ASP A 349 13.11 7.07 4.28
CA ASP A 349 13.56 5.76 4.76
C ASP A 349 14.31 5.00 3.65
N GLU A 350 15.59 4.71 3.88
CA GLU A 350 16.41 3.80 3.05
C GLU A 350 16.12 2.31 3.35
N SER A 351 15.22 2.02 4.30
CA SER A 351 14.82 0.66 4.66
C SER A 351 13.42 0.31 4.15
N THR A 352 13.32 -0.75 3.36
CA THR A 352 12.04 -1.40 3.04
C THR A 352 11.44 -1.95 4.35
N PRO A 353 10.16 -1.67 4.67
CA PRO A 353 9.57 -2.18 5.89
C PRO A 353 9.50 -3.71 5.85
N THR A 354 9.90 -4.36 6.94
CA THR A 354 9.70 -5.80 7.13
C THR A 354 8.35 -5.99 7.82
N PRO A 355 7.32 -6.53 7.16
CA PRO A 355 6.04 -6.77 7.83
C PRO A 355 6.17 -7.90 8.87
N PRO A 356 5.33 -7.88 9.92
CA PRO A 356 5.24 -8.99 10.87
C PRO A 356 4.85 -10.29 10.17
N ALA A 357 5.42 -11.40 10.64
CA ALA A 357 5.18 -12.73 10.09
C ALA A 357 3.69 -13.09 10.11
N THR A 358 3.23 -13.81 9.08
CA THR A 358 1.89 -14.42 9.04
C THR A 358 1.66 -15.20 10.35
N PRO A 359 0.51 -15.03 11.03
CA PRO A 359 0.19 -15.86 12.19
C PRO A 359 0.19 -17.31 11.71
N THR A 360 1.20 -18.06 12.12
CA THR A 360 1.21 -19.51 11.98
C THR A 360 0.26 -20.03 13.03
N ASP A 361 -0.71 -20.86 12.63
CA ASP A 361 -1.57 -21.59 13.56
C ASP A 361 -0.68 -22.20 14.65
N THR A 362 -0.78 -21.67 15.86
CA THR A 362 -0.14 -22.32 17.01
C THR A 362 -0.84 -23.67 17.15
N PRO A 363 -0.16 -24.81 16.99
CA PRO A 363 -0.82 -26.09 17.13
C PRO A 363 -1.41 -26.16 18.54
N THR A 364 -2.73 -26.28 18.60
CA THR A 364 -3.49 -26.50 19.83
C THR A 364 -2.80 -27.58 20.64
N ALA A 365 -2.32 -27.23 21.83
CA ALA A 365 -1.82 -28.22 22.77
C ALA A 365 -2.91 -29.27 22.98
N THR A 366 -2.61 -30.51 22.61
CA THR A 366 -3.48 -31.66 22.88
C THR A 366 -3.78 -31.66 24.39
N PRO A 367 -5.05 -31.71 24.82
CA PRO A 367 -5.37 -31.71 26.24
C PRO A 367 -4.67 -32.89 26.90
N THR A 368 -3.74 -32.59 27.82
CA THR A 368 -3.13 -33.60 28.68
C THR A 368 -4.23 -34.20 29.56
N PRO A 369 -4.36 -35.53 29.67
CA PRO A 369 -5.43 -36.14 30.45
C PRO A 369 -5.33 -35.71 31.92
N THR A 370 -6.45 -35.19 32.43
CA THR A 370 -6.67 -34.79 33.82
C THR A 370 -6.36 -35.95 34.77
N HIS A 371 -5.31 -35.81 35.58
CA HIS A 371 -5.14 -36.66 36.76
C HIS A 371 -6.02 -36.13 37.89
N THR A 372 -6.92 -37.00 38.36
CA THR A 372 -7.79 -36.81 39.53
C THR A 372 -6.98 -36.40 40.77
N PRO A 373 -7.34 -35.32 41.49
CA PRO A 373 -6.66 -34.95 42.72
C PRO A 373 -6.99 -35.95 43.84
N THR A 374 -5.95 -36.55 44.43
CA THR A 374 -6.05 -37.27 45.70
C THR A 374 -5.72 -36.32 46.85
N SER A 375 -6.49 -36.41 47.93
CA SER A 375 -6.47 -35.54 49.10
C SER A 375 -5.18 -35.62 49.94
N THR A 376 -4.95 -34.51 50.65
CA THR A 376 -3.84 -34.02 51.49
C THR A 376 -3.38 -34.97 52.62
N PRO A 377 -2.20 -34.74 53.26
CA PRO A 377 -2.18 -33.83 54.42
C PRO A 377 -0.98 -32.86 54.51
N SER A 378 -1.25 -31.76 55.23
CA SER A 378 -0.40 -30.62 55.62
C SER A 378 0.82 -31.01 56.50
N PRO A 379 1.92 -30.22 56.47
CA PRO A 379 2.31 -29.55 57.73
C PRO A 379 2.85 -28.10 57.60
N THR A 380 2.37 -27.25 58.51
CA THR A 380 2.99 -26.20 59.39
C THR A 380 4.16 -25.31 58.90
N PRO A 381 4.17 -23.98 59.19
CA PRO A 381 5.02 -22.98 58.53
C PRO A 381 6.34 -22.67 59.26
N SER A 382 7.38 -22.24 58.53
CA SER A 382 8.42 -21.36 59.10
C SER A 382 9.33 -20.67 58.06
N ARG A 383 9.46 -19.35 58.29
CA ARG A 383 10.60 -18.42 58.04
C ARG A 383 10.96 -17.94 56.63
N THR A 384 10.50 -16.70 56.39
CA THR A 384 11.22 -15.51 55.87
C THR A 384 12.68 -15.68 55.47
N ALA A 385 12.98 -15.34 54.21
CA ALA A 385 14.31 -14.87 53.77
C ALA A 385 14.17 -13.68 52.80
N THR A 386 15.02 -12.69 53.06
CA THR A 386 15.22 -11.35 52.49
C THR A 386 15.61 -11.35 51.00
N PRO A 387 15.27 -10.31 50.20
CA PRO A 387 15.63 -10.23 48.78
C PRO A 387 17.10 -9.84 48.54
N LEU A 388 17.70 -10.39 47.47
CA LEU A 388 19.00 -10.00 46.92
C LEU A 388 18.84 -9.01 45.75
N PRO A 389 19.84 -8.15 45.48
CA PRO A 389 19.68 -6.93 44.68
C PRO A 389 19.87 -7.10 43.16
N TYR A 390 19.21 -6.21 42.42
CA TYR A 390 19.34 -5.92 40.99
C TYR A 390 20.78 -5.54 40.56
N PRO A 391 21.27 -5.96 39.38
CA PRO A 391 22.35 -5.26 38.71
C PRO A 391 21.82 -4.18 37.75
N SER A 392 22.43 -3.00 37.86
CA SER A 392 22.30 -1.82 37.00
C SER A 392 22.97 -2.06 35.64
N VAL A 393 22.30 -1.66 34.55
CA VAL A 393 22.90 -1.54 33.22
C VAL A 393 22.91 -0.05 32.85
N SER A 394 24.11 0.48 32.59
CA SER A 394 24.35 1.86 32.13
C SER A 394 24.22 1.92 30.60
N PRO A 395 23.61 2.97 30.00
CA PRO A 395 23.54 3.10 28.55
C PRO A 395 24.84 3.68 27.96
N THR A 396 25.30 3.07 26.87
CA THR A 396 26.35 3.58 25.98
C THR A 396 25.70 4.53 24.95
N PRO A 397 26.24 5.73 24.67
CA PRO A 397 25.68 6.61 23.64
C PRO A 397 26.07 6.15 22.21
N PRO A 398 25.20 6.36 21.19
CA PRO A 398 25.52 6.00 19.82
C PRO A 398 26.50 6.98 19.17
N SER A 399 27.38 6.43 18.33
CA SER A 399 28.37 7.13 17.50
C SER A 399 27.70 7.98 16.41
N ALA A 400 28.15 9.24 16.30
CA ALA A 400 27.81 10.14 15.21
C ALA A 400 28.33 9.60 13.86
N TYR A 401 27.44 9.52 12.86
CA TYR A 401 27.83 9.32 11.47
C TYR A 401 27.65 10.63 10.70
N ASN A 402 28.70 11.03 10.00
CA ASN A 402 28.76 12.22 9.16
C ASN A 402 27.81 12.09 7.96
N HIS A 403 26.93 13.08 7.79
CA HIS A 403 26.15 13.29 6.58
C HIS A 403 27.07 13.79 5.46
N TYR A 404 27.15 13.04 4.35
CA TYR A 404 27.65 13.59 3.09
C TYR A 404 26.46 14.19 2.32
N ILE A 405 26.44 15.51 2.19
CA ILE A 405 25.47 16.23 1.36
C ILE A 405 25.94 16.12 -0.09
N TYR A 406 25.19 15.39 -0.92
CA TYR A 406 25.28 15.50 -2.38
C TYR A 406 24.19 16.44 -2.88
N LEU A 407 24.56 17.65 -3.30
CA LEU A 407 23.70 18.56 -4.07
C LEU A 407 23.87 18.27 -5.57
N PRO A 408 22.85 17.78 -6.29
CA PRO A 408 22.83 17.91 -7.74
C PRO A 408 22.39 19.33 -8.12
N LEU A 409 23.27 20.04 -8.83
CA LEU A 409 23.00 21.33 -9.47
C LEU A 409 22.02 21.10 -10.63
N VAL A 410 20.75 21.51 -10.49
CA VAL A 410 19.81 21.54 -11.62
C VAL A 410 19.95 22.89 -12.33
N LEU A 411 20.60 22.88 -13.49
CA LEU A 411 20.64 24.03 -14.41
C LEU A 411 19.29 24.14 -15.13
N ASN A 412 18.55 25.18 -14.80
CA ASN A 412 17.33 25.56 -15.51
C ASN A 412 17.72 26.33 -16.78
N HIS A 413 17.46 25.79 -17.97
CA HIS A 413 17.76 26.48 -19.23
C HIS A 413 16.47 26.79 -20.00
N THR A 414 15.88 27.95 -19.68
CA THR A 414 15.01 28.68 -20.61
C THR A 414 15.86 29.73 -21.31
N HIS A 415 16.24 29.53 -22.56
CA HIS A 415 16.35 30.61 -23.56
C HIS A 415 16.53 30.00 -24.96
N SER A 416 15.57 30.30 -25.83
CA SER A 416 15.56 29.96 -27.24
C SER A 416 16.49 30.91 -28.01
N SER A 417 17.40 30.37 -28.84
CA SER A 417 18.08 31.10 -29.93
C SER A 417 18.64 30.10 -30.96
N THR A 418 18.18 30.26 -32.19
CA THR A 418 18.57 29.55 -33.43
C THR A 418 20.05 29.69 -33.77
N ILE A 419 20.77 28.59 -34.05
CA ILE A 419 21.96 28.55 -34.94
C ILE A 419 22.01 27.23 -35.74
N ALA A 420 22.45 27.38 -36.99
CA ALA A 420 22.46 26.44 -38.10
C ALA A 420 23.38 25.21 -37.97
N ALA A 421 23.12 24.26 -38.87
CA ALA A 421 23.76 22.97 -39.07
C ALA A 421 25.29 23.01 -39.27
N LEU A 422 25.99 22.04 -38.67
CA LEU A 422 27.26 21.49 -39.13
C LEU A 422 27.32 19.97 -38.84
N GLU A 423 27.79 19.23 -39.83
CA GLU A 423 27.91 17.76 -39.95
C GLU A 423 29.01 17.14 -39.04
N PRO A 424 29.04 15.80 -38.87
CA PRO A 424 29.67 15.11 -37.74
C PRO A 424 31.05 14.56 -38.06
N THR A 425 32.04 14.72 -37.16
CA THR A 425 33.14 13.76 -36.95
C THR A 425 33.93 14.08 -35.67
N MET A 426 34.14 13.04 -34.84
CA MET A 426 35.24 12.80 -33.87
C MET A 426 34.84 12.59 -32.37
N PRO A 427 35.59 11.72 -31.64
CA PRO A 427 35.04 10.83 -30.61
C PRO A 427 35.19 11.31 -29.16
N VAL A 428 34.30 10.77 -28.32
CA VAL A 428 34.13 11.00 -26.88
C VAL A 428 35.27 10.36 -26.07
N TRP A 429 36.33 11.09 -25.71
CA TRP A 429 37.22 10.77 -24.56
C TRP A 429 38.11 11.95 -24.08
N GLN A 430 37.70 13.21 -24.23
CA GLN A 430 38.53 14.34 -23.75
C GLN A 430 37.75 15.58 -23.25
N ILE A 431 36.73 15.38 -22.40
CA ILE A 431 36.06 16.48 -21.66
C ILE A 431 35.82 16.06 -20.20
N VAL A 432 36.90 15.87 -19.43
CA VAL A 432 36.86 15.96 -17.95
C VAL A 432 38.24 16.45 -17.48
N LEU A 433 38.47 17.77 -17.50
CA LEU A 433 39.45 18.48 -16.65
C LEU A 433 39.55 19.97 -17.07
N THR A 434 38.50 20.74 -16.82
CA THR A 434 38.49 22.19 -16.44
C THR A 434 37.03 22.64 -16.49
N PRO A 435 36.41 23.00 -15.35
CA PRO A 435 36.72 24.26 -14.68
C PRO A 435 36.71 24.15 -13.13
N LEU A 436 37.89 24.17 -12.50
CA LEU A 436 38.02 24.36 -11.04
C LEU A 436 38.90 25.57 -10.69
N ILE A 437 39.17 26.46 -11.64
CA ILE A 437 39.95 27.69 -11.41
C ILE A 437 39.24 28.83 -12.15
N ALA A 438 38.10 29.26 -11.60
CA ALA A 438 37.45 30.53 -11.95
C ALA A 438 36.47 31.03 -10.87
N ALA A 439 36.10 30.19 -9.88
CA ALA A 439 35.17 30.55 -8.80
C ALA A 439 35.82 30.68 -7.42
N LEU A 440 37.14 30.92 -7.34
CA LEU A 440 37.89 31.09 -6.08
C LEU A 440 38.78 32.34 -6.11
N SER A 441 38.28 33.46 -6.66
CA SER A 441 38.98 34.77 -6.58
C SER A 441 38.01 35.96 -6.52
N GLN A 442 36.89 35.83 -5.80
CA GLN A 442 36.05 37.00 -5.46
C GLN A 442 35.60 37.07 -3.98
N GLU A 443 36.29 36.38 -3.07
CA GLU A 443 36.29 36.76 -1.65
C GLU A 443 37.74 36.74 -1.17
N LEU A 444 38.12 37.77 -0.39
CA LEU A 444 39.49 38.24 -0.05
C LEU A 444 40.04 39.20 -1.14
N GLN A 445 40.11 40.53 -1.01
CA GLN A 445 40.50 41.43 0.09
C GLN A 445 40.34 42.91 -0.42
N PRO A 446 40.53 43.98 0.39
CA PRO A 446 41.01 44.02 1.78
C PRO A 446 39.94 44.24 2.85
#